data_AF-A0A5S3WPF9-F1
#
_entry.id   AF-A0A5S3WPF9-F1
#
_cell.length_a   1.000
_cell.length_b   1.000
_cell.length_c   1.000
_cell.angle_alpha   90.00
_cell.angle_beta   90.00
_cell.angle_gamma   90.00
#
_symmetry.space_group_name_H-M   'P 1'
#
loop_
_entity.id
_entity.type
_entity.pdbx_description
1 polymer ?
#
loop_
_entity_poly.entity_id
_entity_poly.type
_entity_poly.pdbx_seq_one_letter_code
_entity_poly.pdbx_strand_id
1 'polypeptide(L)'
;MLLLALTIIALFLLLAIMIGACIQGIELHGPEQKVQNFFMRFRAEEDAKQELYESAYRIVMDLGEALDEEDIIAQCDAVRSAHDRARAFRARAADHPVPMSSSVSRLSLKVVK
;
A
#
# COMPACT_ATOMS: atom_id res chain seq x y z
N MET A 1 48.59 -36.22 -2.87
CA MET A 1 47.40 -37.01 -3.28
C MET A 1 46.43 -37.21 -2.13
N LEU A 2 46.84 -37.83 -1.02
CA LEU A 2 45.97 -38.09 0.14
C LEU A 2 45.41 -36.80 0.79
N LEU A 3 46.25 -35.77 0.93
CA LEU A 3 45.85 -34.45 1.43
C LEU A 3 44.84 -33.73 0.52
N LEU A 4 44.99 -33.90 -0.80
CA LEU A 4 44.12 -33.30 -1.83
C LEU A 4 42.75 -34.01 -1.88
N ALA A 5 42.75 -35.33 -1.71
CA ALA A 5 41.53 -36.11 -1.57
C ALA A 5 40.76 -35.74 -0.28
N LEU A 6 41.47 -35.56 0.84
CA LEU A 6 40.86 -35.13 2.11
C LEU A 6 40.22 -33.74 2.00
N THR A 7 40.87 -32.78 1.33
CA THR A 7 40.30 -31.44 1.14
C THR A 7 39.04 -31.46 0.26
N ILE A 8 39.01 -32.31 -0.77
CA ILE A 8 37.84 -32.44 -1.65
C ILE A 8 36.67 -33.06 -0.88
N ILE A 9 36.92 -34.11 -0.10
CA ILE A 9 35.89 -34.76 0.73
C ILE A 9 35.34 -33.80 1.79
N ALA A 10 36.20 -33.03 2.46
CA ALA A 10 35.78 -32.02 3.42
C ALA A 10 34.88 -30.93 2.79
N LEU A 11 35.18 -30.54 1.54
CA LEU A 11 34.41 -29.55 0.81
C LEU A 11 33.01 -30.08 0.43
N PHE A 12 32.91 -31.34 -0.01
CA PHE A 12 31.62 -31.98 -0.27
C PHE A 12 30.80 -32.18 1.01
N LEU A 13 31.44 -32.48 2.14
CA LEU A 13 30.79 -32.59 3.45
C LEU A 13 30.20 -31.24 3.89
N LEU A 14 30.97 -30.15 3.78
CA LEU A 14 30.48 -28.81 4.09
C LEU A 14 29.33 -28.40 3.18
N LEU A 15 29.42 -28.72 1.88
CA LEU A 15 28.34 -28.45 0.92
C LEU A 15 27.06 -29.23 1.28
N ALA A 16 27.19 -30.50 1.66
CA ALA A 16 26.07 -31.34 2.07
C ALA A 16 25.43 -30.85 3.38
N ILE A 17 26.22 -30.35 4.34
CA ILE A 17 25.72 -29.75 5.58
C ILE A 17 25.00 -28.42 5.28
N MET A 18 25.54 -27.59 4.39
CA MET A 18 24.88 -26.34 3.98
C MET A 18 23.54 -26.61 3.27
N ILE A 19 23.51 -27.57 2.35
CA ILE A 19 22.28 -28.00 1.68
C ILE A 19 21.32 -28.64 2.69
N GLY A 20 21.83 -29.46 3.61
CA GLY A 20 21.06 -30.05 4.70
C GLY A 20 20.45 -28.99 5.62
N ALA A 21 21.18 -27.92 5.96
CA ALA A 21 20.70 -26.79 6.75
C ALA A 21 19.68 -25.93 5.97
N CYS A 22 19.84 -25.81 4.65
CA CYS A 22 18.85 -25.17 3.78
C CYS A 22 17.57 -26.01 3.63
N ILE A 23 17.68 -27.35 3.60
CA ILE A 23 16.55 -28.28 3.41
C ILE A 23 15.83 -28.58 4.74
N GLN A 24 16.56 -28.76 5.84
CA GLN A 24 15.97 -28.97 7.16
C GLN A 24 15.33 -27.71 7.71
N GLY A 25 15.62 -26.55 7.11
CA GLY A 25 15.15 -25.28 7.61
C GLY A 25 15.81 -24.99 8.95
N ILE A 26 16.39 -23.82 9.08
CA ILE A 26 16.16 -23.09 10.31
C ILE A 26 14.62 -23.19 10.52
N GLU A 27 14.17 -23.67 11.68
CA GLU A 27 12.75 -23.61 12.07
C GLU A 27 12.28 -22.15 12.01
N LEU A 28 11.99 -21.61 10.81
CA LEU A 28 11.42 -20.28 10.60
C LEU A 28 9.90 -20.34 10.72
N HIS A 29 9.36 -21.24 11.55
CA HIS A 29 7.92 -21.29 11.79
C HIS A 29 7.37 -20.04 12.50
N GLY A 30 8.25 -19.17 13.02
CA GLY A 30 7.92 -17.89 13.65
C GLY A 30 8.21 -16.64 12.80
N PRO A 31 9.46 -16.43 12.33
CA PRO A 31 9.82 -15.19 11.65
C PRO A 31 9.32 -15.07 10.20
N GLU A 32 9.19 -16.16 9.43
CA GLU A 32 8.62 -16.08 8.07
C GLU A 32 7.15 -15.69 8.10
N GLN A 33 6.36 -16.24 9.04
CA GLN A 33 4.96 -15.87 9.19
C GLN A 33 4.81 -14.40 9.64
N LYS A 34 5.76 -13.89 10.42
CA LYS A 34 5.79 -12.47 10.83
C LYS A 34 6.14 -11.54 9.68
N VAL A 35 7.09 -11.91 8.82
CA VAL A 35 7.43 -11.14 7.62
C VAL A 35 6.31 -11.24 6.58
N GLN A 36 5.70 -12.40 6.39
CA GLN A 36 4.57 -12.58 5.48
C GLN A 36 3.34 -11.79 5.96
N ASN A 37 3.01 -11.83 7.25
CA ASN A 37 1.92 -11.00 7.80
C ASN A 37 2.24 -9.51 7.72
N PHE A 38 3.50 -9.11 7.87
CA PHE A 38 3.93 -7.74 7.66
C PHE A 38 3.72 -7.34 6.19
N PHE A 39 4.27 -8.08 5.23
CA PHE A 39 4.08 -7.82 3.80
C PHE A 39 2.62 -7.82 3.37
N MET A 40 1.80 -8.77 3.87
CA MET A 40 0.36 -8.79 3.60
C MET A 40 -0.36 -7.57 4.18
N ARG A 41 0.06 -7.09 5.36
CA ARG A 41 -0.50 -5.88 5.97
C ARG A 41 -0.07 -4.60 5.25
N PHE A 42 1.18 -4.52 4.80
CA PHE A 42 1.66 -3.40 3.98
C PHE A 42 0.96 -3.36 2.63
N ARG A 43 0.83 -4.52 1.97
CA ARG A 43 0.10 -4.65 0.70
C ARG A 43 -1.38 -4.31 0.88
N ALA A 44 -2.03 -4.80 1.92
CA ALA A 44 -3.42 -4.46 2.20
C ALA A 44 -3.61 -2.97 2.54
N GLU A 45 -2.64 -2.33 3.18
CA GLU A 45 -2.68 -0.88 3.45
C GLU A 45 -2.45 -0.05 2.18
N GLU A 46 -1.56 -0.49 1.28
CA GLU A 46 -1.37 0.13 -0.04
C GLU A 46 -2.59 -0.07 -0.95
N ASP A 47 -3.15 -1.27 -1.01
CA ASP A 47 -4.36 -1.59 -1.78
C ASP A 47 -5.56 -0.76 -1.26
N ALA A 48 -5.72 -0.65 0.06
CA ALA A 48 -6.77 0.17 0.67
C ALA A 48 -6.57 1.68 0.39
N LYS A 49 -5.33 2.17 0.39
CA LYS A 49 -5.03 3.56 -0.02
C LYS A 49 -5.37 3.78 -1.49
N GLN A 50 -4.99 2.85 -2.36
CA GLN A 50 -5.25 2.92 -3.78
C GLN A 50 -6.76 2.94 -4.07
N GLU A 51 -7.54 2.09 -3.38
CA GLU A 51 -9.00 2.05 -3.49
C GLU A 51 -9.65 3.39 -3.03
N LEU A 52 -9.14 3.97 -1.93
CA LEU A 52 -9.60 5.29 -1.46
C LEU A 52 -9.28 6.40 -2.48
N TYR A 53 -8.10 6.38 -3.08
CA TYR A 53 -7.72 7.34 -4.12
C TYR A 53 -8.57 7.19 -5.39
N GLU A 54 -8.80 5.96 -5.84
CA GLU A 54 -9.65 5.68 -7.00
C GLU A 54 -11.09 6.14 -6.74
N SER A 55 -11.62 5.87 -5.54
CA SER A 55 -12.96 6.31 -5.15
C SER A 55 -13.07 7.85 -5.12
N ALA A 56 -12.08 8.54 -4.55
CA ALA A 56 -12.03 10.00 -4.56
C ALA A 56 -11.96 10.56 -5.99
N TYR A 57 -11.13 9.96 -6.85
CA TYR A 57 -10.98 10.36 -8.24
C TYR A 57 -12.31 10.25 -9.01
N ARG A 58 -13.03 9.13 -8.87
CA ARG A 58 -14.34 8.94 -9.50
C ARG A 58 -15.36 9.97 -9.03
N ILE A 59 -15.37 10.31 -7.74
CA ILE A 59 -16.28 11.36 -7.23
C ILE A 59 -16.01 12.72 -7.88
N VAL A 60 -14.73 13.06 -8.07
CA VAL A 60 -14.35 14.33 -8.74
C VAL A 60 -14.70 14.30 -10.22
N MET A 61 -14.47 13.18 -10.91
CA MET A 61 -14.83 13.01 -12.32
C MET A 61 -16.34 13.15 -12.52
N ASP A 62 -17.14 12.45 -11.70
CA ASP A 62 -18.60 12.48 -11.81
C ASP A 62 -19.16 13.88 -11.46
N LEU A 63 -18.48 14.64 -10.59
CA LEU A 63 -18.81 16.05 -10.36
C LEU A 63 -18.47 16.92 -11.58
N GLY A 64 -17.35 16.66 -12.26
CA GLY A 64 -17.00 17.34 -13.51
C GLY A 64 -18.06 17.11 -14.58
N GLU A 65 -18.46 15.86 -14.79
CA GLU A 65 -19.54 15.50 -15.72
C GLU A 65 -20.87 16.15 -15.34
N ALA A 66 -21.22 16.17 -14.05
CA ALA A 66 -22.41 16.86 -13.58
C ALA A 66 -22.39 18.37 -13.85
N LEU A 67 -21.22 19.01 -13.81
CA LEU A 67 -21.07 20.44 -14.09
C LEU A 67 -21.10 20.77 -15.59
N ASP A 68 -20.79 19.81 -16.45
CA ASP A 68 -20.90 19.94 -17.90
C ASP A 68 -22.34 19.70 -18.43
N GLU A 69 -23.26 19.27 -17.56
CA GLU A 69 -24.67 19.04 -17.91
C GLU A 69 -25.38 20.35 -18.32
N GLU A 70 -26.08 20.30 -19.46
CA GLU A 70 -26.73 21.48 -20.06
C GLU A 70 -28.10 21.77 -19.44
N ASP A 71 -28.80 20.74 -18.99
CA ASP A 71 -30.07 20.88 -18.27
C ASP A 71 -29.81 21.24 -16.81
N ILE A 72 -30.18 22.46 -16.41
CA ILE A 72 -29.99 23.00 -15.06
C ILE A 72 -30.62 22.12 -13.98
N ILE A 73 -31.76 21.48 -14.25
CA ILE A 73 -32.43 20.62 -13.27
C ILE A 73 -31.63 19.34 -13.10
N ALA A 74 -31.24 18.70 -14.21
CA ALA A 74 -30.40 17.50 -14.20
C ALA A 74 -29.03 17.77 -13.58
N GLN A 75 -28.40 18.90 -13.91
CA GLN A 75 -27.15 19.38 -13.32
C GLN A 75 -27.27 19.51 -11.81
N CYS A 76 -28.33 20.16 -11.31
CA CYS A 76 -28.53 20.34 -9.88
C CYS A 76 -28.68 18.99 -9.15
N ASP A 77 -29.43 18.05 -9.72
CA ASP A 77 -29.61 16.71 -9.16
C ASP A 77 -28.31 15.89 -9.19
N ALA A 78 -27.55 15.97 -10.29
CA ALA A 78 -26.27 15.29 -10.47
C ALA A 78 -25.20 15.83 -9.51
N VAL A 79 -25.08 17.16 -9.38
CA VAL A 79 -24.18 17.82 -8.41
C VAL A 79 -24.53 17.43 -6.98
N ARG A 80 -25.83 17.37 -6.64
CA ARG A 80 -26.28 16.96 -5.31
C ARG A 80 -25.90 15.51 -5.00
N SER A 81 -26.08 14.62 -5.97
CA SER A 81 -25.66 13.21 -5.87
C SER A 81 -24.15 13.06 -5.67
N ALA A 82 -23.34 13.80 -6.45
CA ALA A 82 -21.88 13.81 -6.30
C ALA A 82 -21.45 14.34 -4.93
N HIS A 83 -22.10 15.40 -4.44
CA HIS A 83 -21.87 15.94 -3.11
C HIS A 83 -22.20 14.93 -2.00
N ASP A 84 -23.33 14.22 -2.09
CA ASP A 84 -23.72 13.22 -1.09
C ASP A 84 -22.74 12.04 -1.06
N ARG A 85 -22.23 11.64 -2.21
CA ARG A 85 -21.14 10.64 -2.31
C ARG A 85 -19.83 11.14 -1.72
N ALA A 86 -19.45 12.39 -1.97
CA ALA A 86 -18.28 13.01 -1.35
C ALA A 86 -18.41 13.04 0.18
N ARG A 87 -19.62 13.34 0.69
CA ARG A 87 -19.92 13.32 2.12
C ARG A 87 -19.82 11.92 2.71
N ALA A 88 -20.36 10.89 2.03
CA ALA A 88 -20.24 9.51 2.45
C ALA A 88 -18.79 9.01 2.43
N PHE A 89 -18.02 9.39 1.41
CA PHE A 89 -16.59 9.10 1.33
C PHE A 89 -15.83 9.74 2.50
N ARG A 90 -16.09 11.03 2.79
CA ARG A 90 -15.49 11.73 3.93
C ARG A 90 -15.82 11.08 5.27
N ALA A 91 -17.05 10.61 5.47
CA ALA A 91 -17.43 9.89 6.68
C ALA A 91 -16.63 8.59 6.84
N ARG A 92 -16.51 7.79 5.78
CA ARG A 92 -15.71 6.54 5.79
C ARG A 92 -14.21 6.80 6.01
N ALA A 93 -13.69 7.87 5.42
CA ALA A 93 -12.30 8.29 5.59
C ALA A 93 -12.01 8.83 7.00
N ALA A 94 -13.02 9.30 7.74
CA ALA A 94 -12.86 9.70 9.14
C ALA A 94 -12.70 8.47 10.07
N ASP A 95 -13.35 7.35 9.74
CA ASP A 95 -13.23 6.09 10.49
C ASP A 95 -11.90 5.37 10.22
N HIS A 96 -11.29 5.59 9.04
CA HIS A 96 -9.98 5.10 8.66
C HIS A 96 -9.06 6.27 8.28
N PRO A 97 -8.52 7.01 9.26
CA PRO A 97 -7.66 8.15 8.97
C PRO A 97 -6.42 7.66 8.22
N VAL A 98 -6.38 7.93 6.92
CA VAL A 98 -5.15 7.76 6.13
C VAL A 98 -4.11 8.66 6.81
N PRO A 99 -2.95 8.13 7.25
CA PRO A 99 -1.92 8.95 7.85
C PRO A 99 -1.54 10.01 6.81
N MET A 100 -1.94 11.26 7.06
CA MET A 100 -1.45 12.41 6.30
C MET A 100 0.06 12.36 6.38
N SER A 101 0.72 12.15 5.24
CA SER A 101 2.14 12.41 5.16
C SER A 101 2.32 13.86 5.61
N SER A 102 3.14 14.05 6.63
CA SER A 102 3.36 15.32 7.33
C SER A 102 4.15 16.34 6.48
N SER A 103 3.95 16.36 5.16
CA SER A 103 4.67 17.22 4.22
C SER A 103 3.93 18.49 3.81
N VAL A 104 2.71 18.74 4.32
CA VAL A 104 2.13 20.10 4.28
C VAL A 104 2.78 20.92 5.40
N SER A 105 4.09 21.10 5.26
CA SER A 105 4.83 22.16 5.90
C SER A 105 4.10 23.45 5.54
N ARG A 106 3.55 24.10 6.55
CA ARG A 106 2.85 25.38 6.45
C ARG A 106 3.77 26.35 5.72
N LEU A 107 3.62 26.49 4.41
CA LEU A 107 4.21 27.56 3.62
C LEU A 107 3.53 28.85 4.07
N SER A 108 4.06 29.41 5.15
CA SER A 108 3.79 30.76 5.60
C SER A 108 4.21 31.71 4.48
N LEU A 109 3.27 32.04 3.59
CA LEU A 109 3.40 33.14 2.64
C LEU A 109 3.53 34.44 3.45
N LYS A 110 4.78 34.84 3.68
CA LYS A 110 5.11 36.14 4.28
C LYS A 110 4.84 37.21 3.24
N VAL A 111 3.69 37.86 3.34
CA VAL A 111 3.38 39.07 2.57
C VAL A 111 4.34 40.17 3.03
N VAL A 112 5.22 40.61 2.13
CA VAL A 112 6.06 41.79 2.33
C VAL A 112 5.26 43.01 1.85
N LYS A 113 5.08 43.98 2.74
CA LYS A 113 4.48 45.29 2.43
C LYS A 113 5.45 46.17 1.67
#